data_AF-A0A918Z259-F1
#
_entry.id   AF-A0A918Z259-F1
#
_cell.length_a   1.000
_cell.length_b   1.000
_cell.length_c   1.000
_cell.angle_alpha   90.00
_cell.angle_beta   90.00
_cell.angle_gamma   90.00
#
_symmetry.space_group_name_H-M   'P 1'
#
loop_
_entity.id
_entity.type
_entity.pdbx_description
1 polymer ?
#
loop_
_entity_poly.entity_id
_entity_poly.type
_entity_poly.pdbx_seq_one_letter_code
_entity_poly.pdbx_strand_id
1 'polypeptide(L)' 'MSVYVGIDMHRKRSQIAVVEDDGAVRGANRNVPNGVEPVLSVIGDLPIGAPVAFEAAYG' A
#
# COMPACT_ATOMS: atom_id res chain seq x y z
N MET A 1 -6.58 -15.59 3.53
CA MET A 1 -5.75 -14.59 4.25
C MET A 1 -5.82 -13.34 3.42
N SER A 2 -6.53 -12.34 3.93
CA SER A 2 -6.80 -11.11 3.18
C SER A 2 -5.81 -10.06 3.64
N VAL A 3 -5.17 -9.40 2.68
CA VAL A 3 -4.31 -8.23 2.94
C VAL A 3 -5.03 -7.00 2.43
N TYR A 4 -4.90 -5.90 3.16
CA TYR A 4 -5.44 -4.61 2.82
C TYR A 4 -4.31 -3.64 2.51
N VAL A 5 -4.40 -2.96 1.37
CA VAL A 5 -3.44 -1.92 1.01
C VAL A 5 -4.07 -0.56 1.22
N GLY A 6 -3.49 0.28 2.08
CA GLY A 6 -3.82 1.68 2.19
C GLY A 6 -2.82 2.56 1.44
N ILE A 7 -3.31 3.51 0.63
CA ILE A 7 -2.47 4.41 -0.17
C ILE A 7 -2.92 5.86 0.02
N ASP A 8 -2.03 6.66 0.61
CA ASP A 8 -2.18 8.12 0.67
C ASP A 8 -1.36 8.79 -0.43
N MET A 9 -2.04 9.28 -1.46
CA MET A 9 -1.41 9.84 -2.64
C MET A 9 -1.09 11.33 -2.45
N HIS A 10 0.19 11.71 -2.48
CA HIS A 10 0.58 13.12 -2.59
C HIS A 10 1.15 13.43 -3.98
N ARG A 11 1.47 14.72 -4.22
CA ARG A 11 1.89 15.24 -5.54
C ARG A 11 3.12 14.54 -6.14
N LYS A 12 4.09 14.13 -5.32
CA LYS A 12 5.37 13.55 -5.79
C LYS A 12 5.67 12.17 -5.18
N ARG A 13 5.07 11.89 -4.03
CA ARG A 13 5.35 10.74 -3.18
C ARG A 13 4.03 10.24 -2.61
N SER A 14 3.89 8.95 -2.37
CA SER A 14 2.75 8.36 -1.69
C SER A 14 3.21 7.66 -0.42
N GLN A 15 2.31 7.58 0.54
CA GLN A 15 2.44 6.69 1.68
C GLN A 15 1.68 5.40 1.37
N ILE A 16 2.31 4.26 1.58
CA ILE A 16 1.70 2.95 1.31
C ILE A 16 1.86 2.09 2.56
N ALA A 17 0.78 1.48 3.02
CA ALA A 17 0.77 0.51 4.10
C ALA A 17 0.08 -0.78 3.63
N VAL A 18 0.66 -1.92 4.00
CA VAL A 18 0.08 -3.25 3.84
C VAL A 18 -0.29 -3.76 5.23
N VAL A 19 -1.57 -4.07 5.40
CA VAL A 19 -2.17 -4.46 6.67
C VAL A 19 -2.79 -5.85 6.51
N GLU A 20 -2.50 -6.75 7.43
CA GLU A 20 -3.10 -8.07 7.49
C GLU A 20 -4.55 -8.00 7.99
N ASP A 21 -5.28 -9.11 7.90
CA ASP A 21 -6.70 -9.17 8.30
C ASP A 21 -6.95 -8.93 9.79
N ASP A 22 -5.95 -9.18 10.65
CA ASP A 22 -5.97 -8.89 12.08
C ASP A 22 -5.59 -7.43 12.41
N GLY A 23 -5.31 -6.61 11.41
CA GLY A 23 -4.87 -5.22 11.57
C GLY A 23 -3.36 -5.06 11.78
N ALA A 24 -2.57 -6.13 11.77
CA ALA A 24 -1.13 -6.05 11.88
C ALA A 24 -0.52 -5.42 10.62
N VAL A 25 0.43 -4.49 10.81
CA VAL A 25 1.13 -3.86 9.69
C VAL A 25 2.26 -4.76 9.24
N ARG A 26 2.12 -5.37 8.05
CA ARG A 26 3.18 -6.16 7.42
C ARG A 26 4.30 -5.27 6.87
N GLY A 27 3.97 -4.06 6.44
CA GLY A 27 4.94 -3.08 5.99
C GLY A 27 4.34 -1.72 5.72
N ALA A 28 5.10 -0.66 5.97
CA ALA A 28 4.71 0.72 5.65
C ALA A 28 5.90 1.47 5.05
N ASN A 29 5.68 2.14 3.91
CA ASN A 29 6.63 3.07 3.32
C ASN A 29 5.96 4.43 3.12
N ARG A 30 6.44 5.42 3.87
CA ARG A 30 5.88 6.78 3.89
C ARG A 30 6.43 7.70 2.79
N ASN A 31 7.29 7.20 1.90
CA ASN A 31 7.99 8.05 0.93
C ASN A 31 8.22 7.36 -0.43
N VAL A 32 7.20 6.66 -0.94
CA VAL A 32 7.27 5.97 -2.23
C VAL A 32 7.15 7.00 -3.36
N PRO A 33 8.13 7.14 -4.27
CA PRO A 33 7.97 7.93 -5.50
C PRO A 33 6.71 7.51 -6.26
N ASN A 34 5.94 8.47 -6.77
CA ASN A 34 4.82 8.12 -7.63
C ASN A 34 5.34 7.47 -8.92
N GLY A 35 4.75 6.35 -9.32
CA GLY A 35 5.13 5.62 -10.53
C GLY A 35 4.82 4.12 -10.41
N VAL A 36 4.70 3.43 -11.54
CA VAL A 36 4.36 2.00 -11.57
C VAL A 36 5.42 1.15 -10.85
N GLU A 37 6.69 1.27 -11.23
CA GLU A 37 7.77 0.47 -10.65
C GLU A 37 7.96 0.72 -9.14
N PRO A 38 8.00 1.98 -8.64
CA PRO A 38 8.07 2.22 -7.20
C PRO A 38 6.90 1.63 -6.42
N VAL A 39 5.67 1.73 -6.94
CA VAL A 39 4.49 1.18 -6.27
C VAL A 39 4.53 -0.35 -6.26
N LEU A 40 4.87 -0.98 -7.39
CA LEU A 40 5.03 -2.43 -7.47
C LEU A 40 6.17 -2.96 -6.60
N SER A 41 7.19 -2.16 -6.28
CA SER A 41 8.22 -2.58 -5.31
C SER A 41 7.68 -2.78 -3.89
N VAL A 42 6.51 -2.21 -3.57
CA VAL A 42 5.87 -2.31 -2.25
C VAL A 42 4.75 -3.34 -2.24
N ILE A 43 3.98 -3.47 -3.32
CA ILE A 43 2.77 -4.32 -3.37
C ILE A 43 2.82 -5.43 -4.42
N GLY A 44 3.92 -5.55 -5.17
CA GLY A 44 4.00 -6.43 -6.34
C GLY A 44 4.11 -7.93 -6.02
N ASP A 45 4.43 -8.29 -4.78
CA ASP A 45 4.43 -9.66 -4.29
C ASP A 45 3.07 -10.10 -3.71
N LEU A 46 2.09 -9.20 -3.65
CA LEU A 46 0.78 -9.51 -3.11
C LEU A 46 0.00 -10.44 -4.06
N PRO A 47 -0.83 -11.35 -3.52
CA PRO A 47 -1.67 -12.23 -4.33
C PRO A 47 -2.57 -11.43 -5.27
N ILE A 48 -2.76 -11.94 -6.50
CA ILE A 48 -3.72 -11.36 -7.43
C ILE A 48 -5.11 -11.35 -6.79
N GLY A 49 -5.77 -10.18 -6.79
CA GLY A 49 -7.06 -10.00 -6.13
C GLY A 49 -6.97 -9.59 -4.66
N ALA A 50 -5.78 -9.28 -4.13
CA ALA A 50 -5.60 -8.65 -2.84
C ALA A 50 -6.50 -7.40 -2.72
N PRO A 51 -7.36 -7.33 -1.69
CA PRO A 51 -8.20 -6.15 -1.43
C PRO A 51 -7.35 -4.88 -1.28
N VAL A 52 -7.55 -3.91 -2.17
CA VAL A 52 -6.94 -2.58 -2.03
C VAL A 52 -8.00 -1.64 -1.47
N ALA A 53 -7.72 -1.03 -0.33
CA ALA A 53 -8.52 0.07 0.18
C ALA A 53 -8.14 1.32 -0.62
N PHE A 54 -8.84 1.55 -1.73
CA PHE A 54 -8.72 2.76 -2.53
C PHE A 54 -9.29 3.95 -1.73
N GLU A 55 -8.57 5.07 -1.70
CA GLU A 55 -8.83 6.28 -0.88
C GLU A 55 -8.51 6.21 0.63
N ALA A 56 -7.79 5.18 1.10
CA ALA A 56 -7.31 5.16 2.48
C ALA A 56 -6.17 6.17 2.69
N ALA A 57 -6.49 7.36 3.18
CA ALA A 57 -5.52 8.34 3.67
C ALA A 57 -4.79 7.78 4.91
N TYR A 58 -3.59 7.25 4.70
CA TYR A 58 -2.63 6.93 5.75
C TYR A 58 -1.98 8.23 6.26
N GLY A 59 -2.59 8.82 7.30
CA GLY A 59 -2.09 10.02 7.98
C GLY A 59 -0.76 9.80 8.71
#